data_AF-A0A1G0IA20-F1
#
_entry.id   AF-A0A1G0IA20-F1
#
_cell.length_a   1.000
_cell.length_b   1.000
_cell.length_c   1.000
_cell.angle_alpha   90.00
_cell.angle_beta   90.00
_cell.angle_gamma   90.00
#
_symmetry.space_group_name_H-M   'P 1'
#
loop_
_entity.id
_entity.type
_entity.pdbx_description
1 polymer ?
#
loop_
_entity_poly.entity_id
_entity_poly.type
_entity_poly.pdbx_seq_one_letter_code
_entity_poly.pdbx_strand_id
1 'polypeptide(L)'
;MILGDAFEFFDDEQVAFASMGAPVSAPAPALATSAPAAGRARTAPKKQSRFDDPCRGYVPSLYSEKMVRFAHDVAEKIIAKKKTGTSAPKDPLSVPRTPDPGAVRKRDLKILRARIAELERDKKADGSEILELRELVRHLECTIQRQERELAAFRARTAMMSAEIVRLNARTAFLETEAKREVAGLRDENAALRGELAERKELSARALPRLGVGVAIGLVTTFLVPDDDPVAKFLGYLMGALLAGSAVVELLD
;
A
#
# COMPACT_ATOMS: atom_id res chain seq x y z
N MET A 1 -14.55 -22.03 7.23
CA MET A 1 -15.99 -21.94 6.95
C MET A 1 -16.60 -21.16 8.11
N ILE A 2 -17.50 -20.20 7.82
CA ILE A 2 -18.08 -19.20 8.75
C ILE A 2 -17.09 -18.03 8.97
N LEU A 3 -17.35 -16.76 8.64
CA LEU A 3 -18.61 -16.01 8.49
C LEU A 3 -18.76 -15.31 7.13
N GLY A 4 -19.97 -15.36 6.61
CA GLY A 4 -20.50 -14.42 5.64
C GLY A 4 -21.30 -13.30 6.32
N ASP A 5 -21.36 -12.19 5.60
CA ASP A 5 -22.42 -11.18 5.48
C ASP A 5 -23.11 -10.61 6.73
N ALA A 6 -22.90 -9.31 6.93
CA ALA A 6 -24.00 -8.34 7.02
C ALA A 6 -23.52 -6.89 6.76
N PHE A 7 -23.91 -6.35 5.59
CA PHE A 7 -24.35 -4.97 5.27
C PHE A 7 -23.46 -3.78 5.69
N GLU A 8 -22.82 -3.08 4.74
CA GLU A 8 -23.38 -2.04 3.84
C GLU A 8 -24.04 -0.86 4.58
N PHE A 9 -23.39 0.31 4.53
CA PHE A 9 -23.99 1.59 4.17
C PHE A 9 -22.87 2.63 4.00
N PHE A 10 -22.63 3.04 2.75
CA PHE A 10 -22.42 4.41 2.25
C PHE A 10 -21.82 4.33 0.84
N ASP A 11 -22.71 4.17 -0.13
CA ASP A 11 -22.48 4.68 -1.49
C ASP A 11 -22.62 6.20 -1.47
N ASP A 12 -21.61 6.89 -1.99
CA ASP A 12 -21.73 7.94 -3.00
C ASP A 12 -20.38 8.68 -3.11
N GLU A 13 -19.50 8.23 -4.00
CA GLU A 13 -18.88 9.12 -4.99
C GLU A 13 -18.16 8.27 -6.05
N GLN A 14 -18.71 8.34 -7.25
CA GLN A 14 -18.25 7.61 -8.42
C GLN A 14 -16.81 7.99 -8.81
N VAL A 15 -15.92 7.00 -8.88
CA VAL A 15 -14.75 7.07 -9.77
C VAL A 15 -14.90 5.94 -10.78
N ALA A 16 -15.38 6.31 -11.97
CA ALA A 16 -15.46 5.46 -13.13
C ALA A 16 -14.06 4.92 -13.48
N PHE A 17 -13.84 3.63 -13.27
CA PHE A 17 -12.74 2.90 -13.89
C PHE A 17 -13.18 2.47 -15.30
N ALA A 18 -12.81 3.28 -16.29
CA ALA A 18 -12.87 2.87 -17.68
C ALA A 18 -11.81 1.80 -17.95
N SER A 19 -12.29 0.70 -18.51
CA SER A 19 -11.59 -0.47 -19.01
C SER A 19 -10.89 -0.17 -20.36
N MET A 20 -9.86 -0.98 -20.64
CA MET A 20 -9.25 -1.30 -21.94
C MET A 20 -8.05 -0.46 -22.44
N GLY A 21 -6.90 -1.14 -22.54
CA GLY A 21 -6.32 -1.47 -23.86
C GLY A 21 -5.35 -0.48 -24.52
N ALA A 22 -4.07 -0.88 -24.52
CA ALA A 22 -3.05 -0.63 -25.55
C ALA A 22 -2.31 0.74 -25.59
N PRO A 23 -1.05 0.74 -26.10
CA PRO A 23 0.03 1.62 -25.65
C PRO A 23 0.18 2.86 -26.52
N VAL A 24 0.52 4.00 -25.92
CA VAL A 24 0.87 5.20 -26.68
C VAL A 24 2.20 5.77 -26.20
N SER A 25 3.22 5.44 -26.98
CA SER A 25 4.34 6.28 -27.44
C SER A 25 4.69 7.53 -26.62
N ALA A 26 5.88 7.50 -26.01
CA ALA A 26 6.55 8.69 -25.51
C ALA A 26 7.10 9.54 -26.67
N PRO A 27 7.19 10.86 -26.51
CA PRO A 27 8.27 11.64 -27.09
C PRO A 27 9.22 12.16 -26.00
N ALA A 28 10.50 12.18 -26.38
CA ALA A 28 11.68 12.58 -25.60
C ALA A 28 11.64 14.04 -25.09
N PRO A 29 12.47 14.40 -24.09
CA PRO A 29 12.39 15.69 -23.41
C PRO A 29 13.10 16.80 -24.21
N ALA A 30 12.41 17.91 -24.48
CA ALA A 30 13.02 19.11 -25.03
C ALA A 30 13.51 20.03 -23.91
N LEU A 31 14.83 20.24 -23.88
CA LEU A 31 15.53 21.31 -23.19
C LEU A 31 15.17 22.67 -23.81
N ALA A 32 14.68 23.62 -23.01
CA ALA A 32 14.71 25.07 -23.27
C ALA A 32 14.39 25.82 -21.95
N THR A 33 15.40 26.31 -21.23
CA THR A 33 15.86 27.72 -21.20
C THR A 33 14.94 28.70 -20.44
N SER A 34 15.41 29.06 -19.24
CA SER A 34 15.37 30.36 -18.55
C SER A 34 14.40 31.46 -19.02
N ALA A 35 13.48 31.88 -18.14
CA ALA A 35 13.27 33.29 -17.75
C ALA A 35 12.31 33.39 -16.54
N PRO A 36 12.36 34.48 -15.73
CA PRO A 36 11.89 34.49 -14.34
C PRO A 36 10.56 35.24 -14.12
N ALA A 37 10.06 35.08 -12.89
CA ALA A 37 9.12 35.93 -12.15
C ALA A 37 7.60 35.78 -12.42
N ALA A 38 6.90 35.20 -11.45
CA ALA A 38 5.68 35.79 -10.87
C ALA A 38 5.28 35.08 -9.56
N GLY A 39 5.49 35.77 -8.43
CA GLY A 39 4.59 35.74 -7.27
C GLY A 39 4.18 34.40 -6.65
N ARG A 40 5.12 33.60 -6.12
CA ARG A 40 4.76 32.58 -5.12
C ARG A 40 4.97 33.18 -3.72
N ALA A 41 3.88 33.67 -3.14
CA ALA A 41 3.83 34.06 -1.74
C ALA A 41 4.28 32.85 -0.89
N ARG A 42 5.54 32.90 -0.42
CA ARG A 42 6.02 32.03 0.64
C ARG A 42 5.33 32.49 1.92
N THR A 43 4.16 31.96 2.21
CA THR A 43 3.66 31.98 3.58
C THR A 43 4.58 31.07 4.37
N ALA A 44 5.53 31.67 5.09
CA ALA A 44 6.33 31.01 6.11
C ALA A 44 5.41 30.15 7.00
N PRO A 45 5.87 28.98 7.48
CA PRO A 45 5.10 28.24 8.47
C PRO A 45 4.94 29.19 9.67
N LYS A 46 3.70 29.62 9.92
CA LYS A 46 3.37 30.37 11.13
C LYS A 46 3.91 29.52 12.27
N LYS A 47 4.92 30.04 12.97
CA LYS A 47 5.42 29.43 14.20
C LYS A 47 4.20 29.25 15.09
N GLN A 48 3.77 28.00 15.24
CA GLN A 48 2.65 27.65 16.10
C GLN A 48 3.00 28.22 17.47
N SER A 49 2.20 29.18 17.92
CA SER A 49 2.49 29.87 19.14
C SER A 49 2.53 28.80 20.24
N ARG A 50 3.55 28.88 21.10
CA ARG A 50 3.75 27.99 22.24
C ARG A 50 2.56 27.95 23.21
N PHE A 51 1.52 28.75 22.95
CA PHE A 51 0.30 28.92 23.72
C PHE A 51 -0.95 28.26 23.11
N ASP A 52 -0.89 27.66 21.92
CA ASP A 52 -2.06 27.04 21.26
C ASP A 52 -2.01 25.49 21.25
N ASP A 53 -1.50 24.88 22.32
CA ASP A 53 -1.69 23.44 22.54
C ASP A 53 -2.79 23.26 23.58
N PRO A 54 -4.06 23.03 23.17
CA PRO A 54 -5.18 22.85 24.11
C PRO A 54 -4.98 21.65 25.06
N CYS A 55 -3.98 20.80 24.76
CA CYS A 55 -3.61 19.64 25.54
C CYS A 55 -2.46 19.90 26.53
N ARG A 56 -1.95 21.15 26.61
CA ARG A 56 -0.91 21.52 27.57
C ARG A 56 -1.46 21.43 29.00
N GLY A 57 -1.07 20.36 29.71
CA GLY A 57 -1.53 20.06 31.07
C GLY A 57 -2.74 19.11 31.15
N TYR A 58 -3.17 18.50 30.04
CA TYR A 58 -4.20 17.46 30.07
C TYR A 58 -3.59 16.13 30.56
N VAL A 59 -3.93 15.73 31.78
CA VAL A 59 -3.65 14.38 32.30
C VAL A 59 -4.88 13.50 31.98
N PRO A 60 -4.73 12.35 31.30
CA PRO A 60 -5.86 11.47 31.03
C PRO A 60 -6.34 10.86 32.34
N SER A 61 -7.36 11.47 32.96
CA SER A 61 -8.08 10.82 34.04
C SER A 61 -8.98 9.74 33.40
N LEU A 62 -9.04 8.56 34.01
CA LEU A 62 -9.85 7.40 33.60
C LEU A 62 -11.38 7.68 33.66
N TYR A 63 -11.86 8.67 32.91
CA TYR A 63 -13.18 9.30 33.05
C TYR A 63 -14.06 9.16 31.80
N SER A 64 -13.89 8.11 30.99
CA SER A 64 -14.71 7.94 29.77
C SER A 64 -16.13 7.47 30.06
N GLU A 65 -16.36 6.61 31.05
CA GLU A 65 -17.68 5.99 31.24
C GLU A 65 -18.67 6.91 31.97
N LYS A 66 -18.20 7.67 32.97
CA LYS A 66 -19.06 8.60 33.73
C LYS A 66 -19.51 9.78 32.87
N MET A 67 -18.66 10.29 31.98
CA MET A 67 -19.01 11.40 31.09
C MET A 67 -19.94 10.98 29.96
N VAL A 68 -19.79 9.78 29.39
CA VAL A 68 -20.73 9.26 28.39
C VAL A 68 -22.11 9.05 29.01
N ARG A 69 -22.17 8.51 30.23
CA ARG A 69 -23.42 8.37 30.99
C ARG A 69 -24.03 9.74 31.33
N PHE A 70 -23.22 10.72 31.72
CA PHE A 70 -23.68 12.08 31.98
C PHE A 70 -24.25 12.77 30.73
N ALA A 71 -23.57 12.65 29.59
CA ALA A 71 -24.07 13.20 28.32
C ALA A 71 -25.42 12.56 27.92
N HIS A 72 -25.60 11.26 28.17
CA HIS A 72 -26.87 10.56 27.96
C HIS A 72 -27.97 11.02 28.94
N ASP A 73 -27.62 11.24 30.21
CA ASP A 73 -28.54 11.71 31.26
C ASP A 73 -29.03 13.15 31.03
N VAL A 74 -28.14 14.01 30.52
CA VAL A 74 -28.47 15.39 30.13
C VAL A 74 -29.42 15.38 28.92
N ALA A 75 -29.16 14.54 27.91
CA ALA A 75 -30.03 14.40 26.75
C ALA A 75 -31.45 13.93 27.14
N GLU A 76 -31.57 12.95 28.02
CA GLU A 76 -32.84 12.44 28.56
C GLU A 76 -33.63 13.52 29.32
N LYS A 77 -32.98 14.31 30.18
CA LYS A 77 -33.63 15.40 30.95
C LYS A 77 -34.15 16.52 30.06
N ILE A 78 -33.45 16.85 28.97
CA ILE A 78 -33.89 17.85 27.99
C ILE A 78 -35.13 17.35 27.24
N ILE A 79 -35.19 16.04 26.92
CA ILE A 79 -36.36 15.41 26.28
C ILE A 79 -37.56 15.37 27.27
N ALA A 80 -37.32 15.08 28.55
CA ALA A 80 -38.36 15.01 29.57
C ALA A 80 -38.99 16.38 29.90
N LYS A 81 -38.20 17.46 29.98
CA LYS A 81 -38.71 18.83 30.18
C LYS A 81 -39.59 19.33 29.03
N LYS A 82 -39.43 18.80 27.80
CA LYS A 82 -40.33 19.09 26.67
C LYS A 82 -41.70 18.42 26.75
N LYS A 83 -41.86 17.37 27.56
CA LYS A 83 -43.11 16.59 27.67
C LYS A 83 -44.07 17.03 28.79
N THR A 84 -43.66 17.90 29.71
CA THR A 84 -44.44 18.24 30.93
C THR A 84 -45.02 19.65 30.94
N GLY A 85 -45.28 20.24 29.77
CA GLY A 85 -46.15 21.41 29.66
C GLY A 85 -47.58 20.97 29.35
N THR A 86 -48.49 21.06 30.32
CA THR A 86 -49.97 21.24 30.22
C THR A 86 -50.76 20.26 31.10
N SER A 87 -51.13 20.70 32.30
CA SER A 87 -52.44 20.37 32.90
C SER A 87 -52.77 21.37 34.00
N ALA A 88 -53.75 22.25 33.73
CA ALA A 88 -54.34 23.15 34.72
C ALA A 88 -55.35 22.35 35.59
N PRO A 89 -55.40 22.54 36.92
CA PRO A 89 -56.41 21.91 37.75
C PRO A 89 -57.71 22.72 37.69
N LYS A 90 -58.82 22.05 37.40
CA LYS A 90 -60.19 22.54 37.62
C LYS A 90 -60.69 21.96 38.93
N ASP A 91 -61.06 22.80 39.88
CA ASP A 91 -62.03 22.44 40.92
C ASP A 91 -62.97 23.62 41.20
N PRO A 92 -64.23 23.35 41.62
CA PRO A 92 -65.34 24.27 41.45
C PRO A 92 -65.55 25.21 42.65
N LEU A 93 -65.96 26.44 42.30
CA LEU A 93 -66.83 27.37 43.03
C LEU A 93 -66.82 27.29 44.56
N SER A 94 -66.15 28.25 45.19
CA SER A 94 -66.46 28.69 46.55
C SER A 94 -66.38 30.22 46.66
N VAL A 95 -67.44 30.77 47.25
CA VAL A 95 -67.84 32.19 47.40
C VAL A 95 -66.70 33.16 47.78
N PRO A 96 -66.60 34.36 47.18
CA PRO A 96 -65.51 35.29 47.47
C PRO A 96 -65.78 36.04 48.78
N ARG A 97 -65.02 35.71 49.83
CA ARG A 97 -64.69 36.71 50.86
C ARG A 97 -63.69 37.67 50.23
N THR A 98 -64.01 38.96 50.16
CA THR A 98 -63.07 39.99 49.69
C THR A 98 -61.77 39.85 50.49
N PRO A 99 -60.66 39.43 49.86
CA PRO A 99 -59.41 39.25 50.57
C PRO A 99 -58.94 40.61 51.08
N ASP A 100 -58.55 40.70 52.34
CA ASP A 100 -57.82 41.88 52.84
C ASP A 100 -56.63 42.15 51.88
N PRO A 101 -56.59 43.32 51.20
CA PRO A 101 -55.53 43.65 50.25
C PRO A 101 -54.13 43.57 50.86
N GLY A 102 -54.00 43.78 52.18
CA GLY A 102 -52.75 43.61 52.91
C GLY A 102 -52.29 42.16 53.02
N ALA A 103 -53.23 41.22 53.19
CA ALA A 103 -52.94 39.79 53.30
C ALA A 103 -52.57 39.16 51.95
N VAL A 104 -53.18 39.63 50.84
CA VAL A 104 -52.86 39.17 49.48
C VAL A 104 -51.44 39.60 49.10
N ARG A 105 -51.10 40.89 49.27
CA ARG A 105 -49.76 41.40 49.00
C ARG A 105 -48.66 40.68 49.78
N LYS A 106 -48.92 40.33 51.04
CA LYS A 106 -47.98 39.54 51.86
C LYS A 106 -47.77 38.12 51.32
N ARG A 107 -48.82 37.48 50.82
CA ARG A 107 -48.72 36.15 50.19
C ARG A 107 -47.94 36.25 48.87
N ASP A 108 -48.25 37.22 48.03
CA ASP A 108 -47.58 37.43 46.75
C ASP A 108 -46.09 37.72 46.93
N LEU A 109 -45.73 38.56 47.92
CA LEU A 109 -44.33 38.82 48.29
C LEU A 109 -43.59 37.55 48.74
N LYS A 110 -44.27 36.65 49.47
CA LYS A 110 -43.68 35.38 49.89
C LYS A 110 -43.45 34.45 48.70
N ILE A 111 -44.39 34.39 47.76
CA ILE A 111 -44.28 33.61 46.52
C ILE A 111 -43.15 34.16 45.65
N LEU A 112 -43.07 35.47 45.45
CA LEU A 112 -42.00 36.11 44.68
C LEU A 112 -40.62 35.84 45.28
N ARG A 113 -40.47 35.93 46.61
CA ARG A 113 -39.21 35.59 47.29
C ARG A 113 -38.83 34.12 47.11
N ALA A 114 -39.80 33.21 47.19
CA ALA A 114 -39.56 31.80 46.94
C ALA A 114 -39.11 31.56 45.49
N ARG A 115 -39.75 32.23 44.52
CA ARG A 115 -39.40 32.13 43.10
C ARG A 115 -38.01 32.72 42.80
N ILE A 116 -37.63 33.84 43.43
CA ILE A 116 -36.28 34.39 43.31
C ILE A 116 -35.24 33.39 43.83
N ALA A 117 -35.48 32.80 45.01
CA ALA A 117 -34.56 31.81 45.58
C ALA A 117 -34.45 30.54 44.72
N GLU A 118 -35.53 30.13 44.04
CA GLU A 118 -35.53 29.04 43.07
C GLU A 118 -34.69 29.40 41.84
N LEU A 119 -34.94 30.56 41.22
CA LEU A 119 -34.19 31.05 40.05
C LEU A 119 -32.68 31.21 40.36
N GLU A 120 -32.32 31.60 41.58
CA GLU A 120 -30.92 31.68 42.00
C GLU A 120 -30.25 30.30 42.11
N ARG A 121 -30.99 29.25 42.50
CA ARG A 121 -30.47 27.87 42.51
C ARG A 121 -30.31 27.35 41.08
N ASP A 122 -31.32 27.57 40.23
CA ASP A 122 -31.28 27.15 38.82
C ASP A 122 -30.11 27.83 38.10
N LYS A 123 -29.92 29.14 38.29
CA LYS A 123 -28.77 29.86 37.73
C LYS A 123 -27.41 29.29 38.16
N LYS A 124 -27.29 28.82 39.40
CA LYS A 124 -26.07 28.18 39.89
C LYS A 124 -25.87 26.80 39.27
N ALA A 125 -26.95 26.01 39.14
CA ALA A 125 -26.92 24.70 38.50
C ALA A 125 -26.56 24.80 37.01
N ASP A 126 -27.18 25.72 36.27
CA ASP A 126 -26.85 26.03 34.88
C ASP A 126 -25.39 26.49 34.77
N GLY A 127 -24.91 27.29 35.72
CA GLY A 127 -23.51 27.73 35.80
C GLY A 127 -22.52 26.57 35.94
N SER A 128 -22.82 25.56 36.76
CA SER A 128 -22.01 24.35 36.87
C SER A 128 -22.04 23.51 35.59
N GLU A 129 -23.21 23.34 34.97
CA GLU A 129 -23.35 22.58 33.72
C GLU A 129 -22.56 23.21 32.58
N ILE A 130 -22.56 24.55 32.48
CA ILE A 130 -21.75 25.29 31.51
C ILE A 130 -20.25 25.01 31.69
N LEU A 131 -19.77 24.91 32.94
CA LEU A 131 -18.36 24.60 33.20
C LEU A 131 -18.01 23.18 32.79
N GLU A 132 -18.87 22.20 33.11
CA GLU A 132 -18.68 20.80 32.72
C GLU A 132 -18.68 20.63 31.20
N LEU A 133 -19.62 21.30 30.50
CA LEU A 133 -19.67 21.29 29.04
C LEU A 133 -18.41 21.91 28.42
N ARG A 134 -17.87 22.99 29.01
CA ARG A 134 -16.60 23.58 28.55
C ARG A 134 -15.43 22.63 28.71
N GLU A 135 -15.37 21.87 29.79
CA GLU A 135 -14.33 20.85 29.99
C GLU A 135 -14.45 19.70 28.98
N LEU A 136 -15.67 19.24 28.71
CA LEU A 136 -15.95 18.23 27.69
C LEU A 136 -15.53 18.71 26.29
N VAL A 137 -15.90 19.95 25.92
CA VAL A 137 -15.50 20.54 24.63
C VAL A 137 -13.97 20.56 24.51
N ARG A 138 -13.26 21.04 25.54
CA ARG A 138 -11.79 21.04 25.54
C ARG A 138 -11.20 19.63 25.39
N HIS A 139 -11.80 18.63 26.04
CA HIS A 139 -11.35 17.24 25.92
C HIS A 139 -11.57 16.69 24.50
N LEU A 140 -12.72 16.96 23.89
CA LEU A 140 -13.03 16.54 22.53
C LEU A 140 -12.09 17.21 21.53
N GLU A 141 -11.83 18.51 21.67
CA GLU A 141 -10.85 19.23 20.85
C GLU A 141 -9.47 18.59 20.92
N CYS A 142 -9.00 18.22 22.11
CA CYS A 142 -7.75 17.49 22.28
C CYS A 142 -7.74 16.12 21.60
N THR A 143 -8.84 15.39 21.70
CA THR A 143 -8.98 14.07 21.09
C THR A 143 -8.95 14.17 19.58
N ILE A 144 -9.66 15.15 19.01
CA ILE A 144 -9.66 15.44 17.57
C ILE A 144 -8.25 15.77 17.10
N GLN A 145 -7.54 16.69 17.77
CA GLN A 145 -6.17 17.04 17.38
C GLN A 145 -5.20 15.85 17.45
N ARG A 146 -5.36 14.97 18.44
CA ARG A 146 -4.58 13.74 18.52
C ARG A 146 -4.87 12.83 17.32
N GLN A 147 -6.15 12.61 17.01
CA GLN A 147 -6.56 11.79 15.87
C GLN A 147 -6.07 12.36 14.54
N GLU A 148 -6.09 13.69 14.36
CA GLU A 148 -5.54 14.35 13.17
C GLU A 148 -4.05 14.08 13.00
N ARG A 149 -3.27 14.15 14.09
CA ARG A 149 -1.84 13.83 14.08
C ARG A 149 -1.60 12.36 13.74
N GLU A 150 -2.38 11.45 14.32
CA GLU A 150 -2.30 10.02 14.04
C GLU A 150 -2.66 9.72 12.56
N LEU A 151 -3.73 10.32 12.03
CA LEU A 151 -4.12 10.22 10.63
C LEU A 151 -3.05 10.76 9.68
N ALA A 152 -2.44 11.90 10.01
CA ALA A 152 -1.33 12.46 9.23
C ALA A 152 -0.13 11.49 9.20
N ALA A 153 0.22 10.89 10.34
CA ALA A 153 1.28 9.88 10.42
C ALA A 153 0.95 8.60 9.65
N PHE A 154 -0.31 8.15 9.65
CA PHE A 154 -0.76 7.03 8.83
C PHE A 154 -0.66 7.35 7.34
N ARG A 155 -1.15 8.51 6.89
CA ARG A 155 -1.04 8.93 5.49
C ARG A 155 0.41 9.00 5.01
N ALA A 156 1.31 9.53 5.85
CA ALA A 156 2.74 9.56 5.54
C ALA A 156 3.34 8.14 5.39
N ARG A 157 2.99 7.22 6.30
CA ARG A 157 3.41 5.81 6.21
C ARG A 157 2.87 5.12 4.96
N THR A 158 1.60 5.33 4.63
CA THR A 158 0.99 4.80 3.40
C THR A 158 1.73 5.31 2.16
N ALA A 159 2.01 6.61 2.09
CA ALA A 159 2.75 7.19 0.95
C ALA A 159 4.15 6.58 0.79
N MET A 160 4.88 6.37 1.89
CA MET A 160 6.18 5.68 1.84
C MET A 160 6.06 4.23 1.35
N MET A 161 5.08 3.48 1.86
CA MET A 161 4.84 2.09 1.43
C MET A 161 4.48 2.02 -0.05
N SER A 162 3.62 2.92 -0.54
CA SER A 162 3.28 3.01 -1.96
C SER A 162 4.51 3.30 -2.82
N ALA A 163 5.37 4.23 -2.40
CA ALA A 163 6.62 4.51 -3.10
C ALA A 163 7.56 3.29 -3.15
N GLU A 164 7.66 2.56 -2.04
CA GLU A 164 8.48 1.35 -1.97
C GLU A 164 7.94 0.22 -2.86
N ILE A 165 6.61 0.05 -2.94
CA ILE A 165 5.97 -0.90 -3.86
C ILE A 165 6.33 -0.57 -5.31
N VAL A 166 6.24 0.70 -5.71
CA VAL A 166 6.61 1.13 -7.06
C VAL A 166 8.09 0.83 -7.35
N ARG A 167 8.98 1.12 -6.39
CA ARG A 167 10.41 0.84 -6.50
C ARG A 167 10.70 -0.66 -6.65
N LEU A 168 10.04 -1.49 -5.84
CA LEU A 168 10.20 -2.95 -5.88
C LEU A 168 9.66 -3.52 -7.19
N ASN A 169 8.50 -3.08 -7.66
CA ASN A 169 7.95 -3.51 -8.94
C ASN A 169 8.89 -3.19 -10.11
N ALA A 170 9.49 -1.99 -10.12
CA ALA A 170 10.48 -1.63 -11.12
C ALA A 170 11.73 -2.53 -11.06
N ARG A 171 12.19 -2.87 -9.85
CA ARG A 171 13.33 -3.78 -9.65
C ARG A 171 13.00 -5.21 -10.12
N THR A 172 11.81 -5.72 -9.80
CA THR A 172 11.37 -7.04 -10.24
C THR A 172 11.29 -7.11 -11.75
N ALA A 173 10.68 -6.11 -12.40
CA ALA A 173 10.61 -6.04 -13.85
C ALA A 173 12.01 -5.99 -14.49
N PHE A 174 12.95 -5.23 -13.91
CA PHE A 174 14.33 -5.20 -14.37
C PHE A 174 14.98 -6.59 -14.29
N LEU A 175 14.92 -7.24 -13.13
CA LEU A 175 15.50 -8.58 -12.92
C LEU A 175 14.87 -9.63 -13.83
N GLU A 176 13.56 -9.57 -14.09
CA GLU A 176 12.91 -10.46 -15.06
C GLU A 176 13.46 -10.27 -16.48
N THR A 177 13.71 -9.03 -16.90
CA THR A 177 14.30 -8.78 -18.22
C THR A 177 15.76 -9.24 -18.29
N GLU A 178 16.52 -9.07 -17.22
CA GLU A 178 17.91 -9.51 -17.12
C GLU A 178 18.01 -11.04 -17.18
N ALA A 179 17.22 -11.74 -16.37
CA ALA A 179 17.15 -13.21 -16.39
C ALA A 179 16.72 -13.75 -17.76
N LYS A 180 15.75 -13.10 -18.43
CA LYS A 180 15.35 -13.48 -19.80
C LYS A 180 16.50 -13.32 -20.80
N ARG A 181 17.31 -12.26 -20.69
CA ARG A 181 18.49 -12.06 -21.55
C ARG A 181 19.55 -13.11 -21.29
N GLU A 182 19.84 -13.41 -20.03
CA GLU A 182 20.84 -14.43 -19.67
C GLU A 182 20.43 -15.81 -20.17
N VAL A 183 19.17 -16.20 -19.99
CA VAL A 183 18.64 -17.46 -20.53
C VAL A 183 18.68 -17.50 -22.06
N ALA A 184 18.43 -16.38 -22.74
CA ALA A 184 18.58 -16.31 -24.19
C ALA A 184 20.03 -16.51 -24.62
N GLY A 185 20.98 -15.82 -23.97
CA GLY A 185 22.41 -15.98 -24.23
C GLY A 185 22.88 -17.42 -24.03
N LEU A 186 22.51 -18.05 -22.90
CA LEU A 186 22.84 -19.45 -22.62
C LEU A 186 22.22 -20.44 -23.61
N ARG A 187 21.06 -20.11 -24.19
CA ARG A 187 20.44 -20.92 -25.25
C ARG A 187 21.23 -20.80 -26.56
N ASP A 188 21.63 -19.60 -26.92
CA ASP A 188 22.41 -19.35 -28.14
C ASP A 188 23.79 -20.02 -28.04
N GLU A 189 24.46 -19.91 -26.89
CA GLU A 189 25.71 -20.62 -26.60
C GLU A 189 25.54 -22.14 -26.68
N ASN A 190 24.46 -22.69 -26.09
CA ASN A 190 24.16 -24.11 -26.21
C ASN A 190 23.88 -24.56 -27.66
N ALA A 191 23.24 -23.71 -28.46
CA ALA A 191 22.98 -24.00 -29.85
C ALA A 191 24.30 -24.03 -30.65
N ALA A 192 25.19 -23.07 -30.40
CA ALA A 192 26.53 -23.03 -30.99
C ALA A 192 27.34 -24.28 -30.63
N LEU A 193 27.43 -24.62 -29.33
CA LEU A 193 28.14 -25.83 -28.87
C LEU A 193 27.56 -27.12 -29.46
N ARG A 194 26.23 -27.20 -29.63
CA ARG A 194 25.62 -28.34 -30.31
C ARG A 194 25.97 -28.40 -31.79
N GLY A 195 26.08 -27.25 -32.46
CA GLY A 195 26.58 -27.14 -33.83
C GLY A 195 28.00 -27.66 -33.95
N GLU A 196 28.92 -27.15 -33.14
CA GLU A 196 30.32 -27.60 -33.11
C GLU A 196 30.44 -29.10 -32.82
N LEU A 197 29.61 -29.63 -31.91
CA LEU A 197 29.60 -31.06 -31.60
C LEU A 197 29.04 -31.90 -32.76
N ALA A 198 28.09 -31.37 -33.53
CA ALA A 198 27.58 -32.03 -34.74
C ALA A 198 28.65 -32.04 -35.85
N GLU A 199 29.34 -30.92 -36.06
CA GLU A 199 30.46 -30.82 -37.01
C GLU A 199 31.60 -31.80 -36.66
N ARG A 200 32.02 -31.85 -35.38
CA ARG A 200 33.01 -32.84 -34.91
C ARG A 200 32.57 -34.28 -35.12
N LYS A 201 31.27 -34.58 -34.91
CA LYS A 201 30.73 -35.92 -35.18
C LYS A 201 30.75 -36.25 -36.67
N GLU A 202 30.46 -35.29 -37.53
CA GLU A 202 30.52 -35.47 -38.98
C GLU A 202 31.95 -35.71 -39.46
N LEU A 203 32.92 -34.93 -38.95
CA LEU A 203 34.35 -35.15 -39.20
C LEU A 203 34.77 -36.55 -38.77
N SER A 204 34.42 -36.94 -37.55
CA SER A 204 34.71 -38.29 -37.04
C SER A 204 34.07 -39.41 -37.89
N ALA A 205 32.82 -39.23 -38.32
CA ALA A 205 32.11 -40.19 -39.15
C ALA A 205 32.74 -40.35 -40.55
N ARG A 206 33.36 -39.30 -41.10
CA ARG A 206 34.10 -39.35 -42.37
C ARG A 206 35.51 -39.91 -42.22
N ALA A 207 36.20 -39.59 -41.12
CA ALA A 207 37.59 -39.95 -40.89
C ALA A 207 37.76 -41.41 -40.42
N LEU A 208 36.89 -41.92 -39.54
CA LEU A 208 37.00 -43.29 -39.00
C LEU A 208 37.00 -44.40 -40.07
N PRO A 209 36.12 -44.38 -41.10
CA PRO A 209 36.17 -45.37 -42.17
C PRO A 209 37.48 -45.31 -42.97
N ARG A 210 37.98 -44.10 -43.26
CA ARG A 210 39.24 -43.88 -43.98
C ARG A 210 40.44 -44.41 -43.20
N LEU A 211 40.46 -44.16 -41.90
CA LEU A 211 41.45 -44.71 -40.98
C LEU A 211 41.40 -46.25 -41.01
N GLY A 212 40.20 -46.84 -40.88
CA GLY A 212 40.00 -48.29 -40.91
C GLY A 212 40.49 -48.93 -42.23
N VAL A 213 40.18 -48.31 -43.37
CA VAL A 213 40.66 -48.76 -44.69
C VAL A 213 42.18 -48.64 -44.80
N GLY A 214 42.77 -47.51 -44.39
CA GLY A 214 44.21 -47.31 -44.42
C GLY A 214 44.97 -48.35 -43.59
N VAL A 215 44.49 -48.63 -42.37
CA VAL A 215 45.04 -49.66 -41.48
C VAL A 215 44.87 -51.07 -42.09
N ALA A 216 43.71 -51.37 -42.68
CA ALA A 216 43.47 -52.66 -43.34
C ALA A 216 44.41 -52.88 -44.54
N ILE A 217 44.62 -51.86 -45.38
CA ILE A 217 45.58 -51.92 -46.49
C ILE A 217 46.99 -52.18 -45.97
N GLY A 218 47.41 -51.49 -44.91
CA GLY A 218 48.71 -51.71 -44.25
C GLY A 218 48.86 -53.15 -43.74
N LEU A 219 47.84 -53.70 -43.07
CA LEU A 219 47.85 -55.08 -42.59
C LEU A 219 47.92 -56.11 -43.73
N VAL A 220 47.07 -55.96 -44.75
CA VAL A 220 47.06 -56.86 -45.91
C VAL A 220 48.39 -56.85 -46.64
N THR A 221 49.01 -55.68 -46.79
CA THR A 221 50.31 -55.53 -47.47
C THR A 221 51.47 -56.07 -46.64
N THR A 222 51.36 -56.04 -45.32
CA THR A 222 52.33 -56.65 -44.41
C THR A 222 52.27 -58.18 -44.43
N PHE A 223 51.06 -58.75 -44.39
CA PHE A 223 50.85 -60.18 -44.09
C PHE A 223 50.45 -61.06 -45.28
N LEU A 224 49.80 -60.51 -46.31
CA LEU A 224 49.27 -61.29 -47.43
C LEU A 224 50.05 -61.09 -48.75
N VAL A 225 50.78 -59.98 -48.91
CA VAL A 225 51.57 -59.77 -50.13
C VAL A 225 52.89 -60.55 -50.02
N PRO A 226 53.18 -61.47 -50.96
CA PRO A 226 54.42 -62.25 -50.95
C PRO A 226 55.66 -61.35 -51.14
N ASP A 227 56.80 -61.78 -50.60
CA ASP A 227 58.06 -61.02 -50.59
C ASP A 227 58.70 -60.83 -51.98
N ASP A 228 58.22 -61.57 -52.98
CA ASP A 228 58.76 -61.54 -54.34
C ASP A 228 58.37 -60.28 -55.14
N ASP A 229 57.49 -59.43 -54.60
CA ASP A 229 57.04 -58.20 -55.26
C ASP A 229 57.18 -56.94 -54.36
N PRO A 230 58.42 -56.43 -54.18
CA PRO A 230 58.73 -55.36 -53.22
C PRO A 230 58.06 -54.03 -53.59
N VAL A 231 57.79 -53.80 -54.88
CA VAL A 231 57.12 -52.60 -55.37
C VAL A 231 55.66 -52.59 -54.91
N ALA A 232 54.97 -53.72 -54.99
CA ALA A 232 53.59 -53.86 -54.53
C ALA A 232 53.46 -53.66 -53.01
N LYS A 233 54.41 -54.20 -52.21
CA LYS A 233 54.49 -53.93 -50.77
C LYS A 233 54.67 -52.44 -50.48
N PHE A 234 55.63 -51.80 -51.14
CA PHE A 234 55.91 -50.38 -50.91
C PHE A 234 54.72 -49.48 -51.26
N LEU A 235 54.08 -49.70 -52.42
CA LEU A 235 52.89 -48.96 -52.81
C LEU A 235 51.73 -49.19 -51.84
N GLY A 236 51.55 -50.43 -51.38
CA GLY A 236 50.55 -50.78 -50.38
C GLY A 236 50.72 -50.04 -49.05
N TYR A 237 51.94 -50.02 -48.51
CA TYR A 237 52.27 -49.24 -47.30
C TYR A 237 52.08 -47.74 -47.51
N LEU A 238 52.54 -47.21 -48.64
CA LEU A 238 52.42 -45.79 -48.95
C LEU A 238 50.94 -45.37 -48.97
N MET A 239 50.10 -46.13 -49.67
CA MET A 239 48.66 -45.84 -49.77
C MET A 239 47.94 -46.01 -48.43
N GLY A 240 48.25 -47.07 -47.66
CA GLY A 240 47.71 -47.27 -46.32
C GLY A 240 48.08 -46.15 -45.36
N ALA A 241 49.34 -45.72 -45.37
CA ALA A 241 49.85 -44.63 -44.55
C ALA A 241 49.26 -43.27 -44.95
N LEU A 242 49.07 -43.00 -46.25
CA LEU A 242 48.47 -41.74 -46.71
C LEU A 242 46.99 -41.62 -46.30
N LEU A 243 46.24 -42.71 -46.43
CA LEU A 243 44.83 -42.77 -46.03
C LEU A 243 44.64 -42.70 -44.51
N ALA A 244 45.47 -43.41 -43.74
CA ALA A 244 45.42 -43.33 -42.29
C ALA A 244 45.92 -41.97 -41.77
N GLY A 245 47.00 -41.44 -42.33
CA GLY A 245 47.57 -40.15 -41.93
C GLY A 245 46.65 -38.98 -42.20
N SER A 246 46.02 -38.92 -43.38
CA SER A 246 45.04 -37.87 -43.69
C SER A 246 43.81 -37.91 -42.79
N ALA A 247 43.30 -39.11 -42.46
CA ALA A 247 42.19 -39.27 -41.53
C ALA A 247 42.54 -38.84 -40.09
N VAL A 248 43.77 -39.08 -39.64
CA VAL A 248 44.24 -38.64 -38.31
C VAL A 248 44.30 -37.11 -38.24
N VAL A 249 44.79 -36.46 -39.29
CA VAL A 249 44.83 -34.98 -39.36
C VAL A 249 43.40 -34.39 -39.31
N GLU A 250 42.46 -34.95 -40.09
CA GLU A 250 41.03 -34.53 -40.07
C GLU A 250 40.32 -34.73 -38.71
N LEU A 251 40.86 -35.55 -37.80
CA LEU A 251 40.33 -35.81 -36.45
C LEU A 251 40.95 -34.93 -35.36
N LEU A 252 42.11 -34.34 -35.63
CA LEU A 252 42.90 -33.55 -34.70
C LEU A 252 42.66 -32.04 -34.83
N ASP A 253 42.25 -31.59 -36.02
CA ASP A 253 41.71 -30.24 -36.25
C ASP A 253 40.27 -30.12 -35.69
#